data_AF-A0A3B0MHL1-F1
#
_entry.id   AF-A0A3B0MHL1-F1
#
_cell.length_a   1.000
_cell.length_b   1.000
_cell.length_c   1.000
_cell.angle_alpha   90.00
_cell.angle_beta   90.00
_cell.angle_gamma   90.00
#
_symmetry.space_group_name_H-M   'P 1'
#
loop_
_entity.id
_entity.type
_entity.pdbx_description
1 polymer ?
#
loop_
_entity_poly.entity_id
_entity_poly.type
_entity_poly.pdbx_seq_one_letter_code
_entity_poly.pdbx_strand_id
1 'polypeptide(L)'
;MSVSNQKKRPLSRYIKGYKHSQIHCAHCNKTLDRISLVFNDQILNKEAISAMTELVDGQVWAELQHKFTALCRFCSEIYCNSDTGYFDIMSFKQYLFKETEMSHSTVREYVVRLRRLDELLSEMQFPLAELEVEKIQAQMQDKMTDSAFSNYNIALRKYEQFLGWQADHSA
;
A
#
# COMPACT_ATOMS: atom_id res chain seq x y z
N MET A 1 -40.01 -21.68 16.97
CA MET A 1 -38.89 -20.80 16.56
C MET A 1 -37.61 -21.40 17.08
N SER A 2 -36.77 -21.98 16.22
CA SER A 2 -35.48 -22.54 16.63
C SER A 2 -34.54 -21.37 16.95
N VAL A 3 -34.29 -21.16 18.24
CA VAL A 3 -33.20 -20.29 18.70
C VAL A 3 -31.92 -20.92 18.15
N SER A 4 -31.40 -20.39 17.05
CA SER A 4 -30.12 -20.84 16.53
C SER A 4 -29.12 -20.48 17.62
N ASN A 5 -28.58 -21.51 18.27
CA ASN A 5 -27.53 -21.36 19.26
C ASN A 5 -26.32 -20.85 18.47
N GLN A 6 -26.20 -19.52 18.33
CA GLN A 6 -25.14 -18.90 17.55
C GLN A 6 -23.84 -19.27 18.24
N LYS A 7 -23.14 -20.27 17.68
CA LYS A 7 -21.94 -20.84 18.27
C LYS A 7 -20.88 -19.75 18.36
N LYS A 8 -20.69 -19.21 19.56
CA LYS A 8 -19.59 -18.30 19.85
C LYS A 8 -18.28 -19.07 19.74
N ARG A 9 -17.29 -18.47 19.09
CA ARG A 9 -15.94 -19.03 18.98
C ARG A 9 -14.92 -17.89 19.08
N PRO A 10 -13.66 -18.20 19.44
CA PRO A 10 -12.63 -17.17 19.55
C PRO A 10 -12.49 -16.37 18.25
N LEU A 11 -12.36 -15.04 18.34
CA LEU A 11 -12.16 -14.16 17.19
C LEU A 11 -10.98 -14.60 16.33
N SER A 12 -9.89 -15.05 16.96
CA SER A 12 -8.72 -15.65 16.29
C SER A 12 -9.07 -16.79 15.32
N ARG A 13 -10.12 -17.58 15.60
CA ARG A 13 -10.58 -18.66 14.72
C ARG A 13 -11.28 -18.12 13.48
N TYR A 14 -12.10 -17.09 13.60
CA TYR A 14 -12.70 -16.41 12.45
C TYR A 14 -11.64 -15.76 11.58
N ILE A 15 -10.69 -15.04 12.18
CA ILE A 15 -9.60 -14.36 11.47
C ILE A 15 -8.74 -15.36 10.70
N LYS A 16 -8.36 -16.49 11.30
CA LYS A 16 -7.60 -17.55 10.60
C LYS A 16 -8.37 -18.11 9.40
N GLY A 17 -9.67 -18.36 9.56
CA GLY A 17 -10.53 -18.81 8.47
C GLY A 17 -10.61 -17.79 7.33
N TYR A 18 -10.89 -16.53 7.65
CA TYR A 18 -10.90 -15.43 6.68
C TYR A 18 -9.57 -15.28 5.97
N LYS A 19 -8.46 -15.27 6.72
CA LYS A 19 -7.12 -15.19 6.14
C LYS A 19 -6.89 -16.31 5.13
N HIS A 20 -7.25 -17.55 5.45
CA HIS A 20 -7.09 -18.67 4.50
C HIS A 20 -8.03 -18.60 3.29
N SER A 21 -9.16 -17.90 3.38
CA SER A 21 -10.07 -17.74 2.23
C SER A 21 -9.63 -16.64 1.27
N GLN A 22 -8.68 -15.77 1.65
CA GLN A 22 -8.19 -14.71 0.77
C GLN A 22 -7.08 -15.24 -0.14
N ILE A 23 -7.34 -15.24 -1.45
CA ILE A 23 -6.40 -15.77 -2.46
C ILE A 23 -5.76 -14.67 -3.33
N HIS A 24 -6.30 -13.46 -3.31
CA HIS A 24 -5.79 -12.32 -4.09
C HIS A 24 -5.56 -11.09 -3.20
N CYS A 25 -4.58 -10.28 -3.56
CA CYS A 25 -4.31 -8.99 -2.93
C CYS A 25 -5.45 -8.02 -3.22
N ALA A 26 -6.05 -7.43 -2.18
CA ALA A 26 -7.13 -6.46 -2.35
C ALA A 26 -6.72 -5.20 -3.17
N HIS A 27 -5.42 -4.86 -3.21
CA HIS A 27 -4.93 -3.63 -3.86
C HIS A 27 -4.38 -3.81 -5.28
N CYS A 28 -3.83 -4.98 -5.60
CA CYS A 28 -3.20 -5.21 -6.90
C CYS A 28 -3.68 -6.50 -7.59
N ASN A 29 -4.65 -7.18 -6.99
CA ASN A 29 -5.24 -8.43 -7.46
C ASN A 29 -4.26 -9.60 -7.70
N LYS A 30 -2.97 -9.44 -7.35
CA LYS A 30 -1.98 -10.51 -7.43
C LYS A 30 -2.37 -11.67 -6.52
N THR A 31 -2.25 -12.90 -7.01
CA THR A 31 -2.40 -14.12 -6.21
C THR A 31 -1.43 -14.13 -5.02
N LEU A 32 -1.92 -14.56 -3.85
CA LEU A 32 -1.20 -14.51 -2.59
C LEU A 32 -0.72 -15.91 -2.15
N ASP A 33 0.59 -16.15 -2.25
CA ASP A 33 1.21 -17.29 -1.56
C ASP A 33 1.36 -17.03 -0.06
N ARG A 34 1.57 -15.75 0.30
CA ARG A 34 1.69 -15.27 1.68
C ARG A 34 0.87 -14.01 1.87
N ILE A 35 -0.02 -14.05 2.84
CA ILE A 35 -0.99 -12.99 3.11
C ILE A 35 -0.50 -12.14 4.28
N SER A 36 -0.38 -10.84 4.05
CA SER A 36 -0.32 -9.83 5.10
C SER A 36 -1.74 -9.39 5.41
N LEU A 37 -2.21 -9.65 6.63
CA LEU A 37 -3.53 -9.21 7.05
C LEU A 37 -3.37 -7.86 7.72
N VAL A 38 -4.07 -6.86 7.22
CA VAL A 38 -4.10 -5.51 7.80
C VAL A 38 -5.43 -5.29 8.49
N PHE A 39 -5.40 -4.64 9.64
CA PHE A 39 -6.58 -4.21 10.41
C PHE A 39 -6.32 -2.80 10.94
N ASN A 40 -7.21 -1.85 10.64
CA ASN A 40 -7.05 -0.43 10.99
C ASN A 40 -5.63 0.09 10.70
N ASP A 41 -5.18 -0.07 9.46
CA ASP A 41 -3.87 0.40 8.97
C ASP A 41 -2.63 -0.25 9.60
N GLN A 42 -2.81 -1.30 10.42
CA GLN A 42 -1.72 -2.04 11.04
C GLN A 42 -1.65 -3.49 10.56
N ILE A 43 -0.43 -3.98 10.33
CA ILE A 43 -0.20 -5.39 9.98
C ILE A 43 -0.41 -6.25 11.22
N LEU A 44 -1.33 -7.20 11.13
CA LEU A 44 -1.56 -8.21 12.17
C LEU A 44 -0.59 -9.39 12.01
N ASN A 45 0.28 -9.55 13.01
CA ASN A 45 1.17 -10.71 13.10
C ASN A 45 0.47 -11.93 13.73
N LYS A 46 1.17 -13.07 13.75
CA LYS A 46 0.61 -14.36 14.21
C LYS A 46 0.28 -14.30 15.71
N GLU A 47 1.11 -13.62 16.47
CA GLU A 47 1.02 -13.48 17.92
C GLU A 47 -0.21 -12.66 18.31
N ALA A 48 -0.40 -11.50 17.68
CA ALA A 48 -1.56 -10.64 17.85
C ALA A 48 -2.86 -11.36 17.51
N ILE A 49 -2.89 -12.09 16.37
CA ILE A 49 -4.06 -12.89 16.00
C ILE A 49 -4.32 -13.99 17.05
N SER A 50 -3.27 -14.63 17.57
CA SER A 50 -3.42 -15.72 18.55
C SER A 50 -3.89 -15.23 19.91
N ALA A 51 -3.56 -13.98 20.28
CA ALA A 51 -4.01 -13.34 21.51
C ALA A 51 -5.49 -12.92 21.49
N MET A 52 -6.13 -12.82 20.32
CA MET A 52 -7.55 -12.48 20.17
C MET A 52 -8.46 -13.67 20.54
N THR A 53 -8.58 -13.95 21.83
CA THR A 53 -9.32 -15.10 22.39
C THR A 53 -10.79 -14.80 22.72
N GLU A 54 -11.21 -13.54 22.61
CA GLU A 54 -12.60 -13.12 22.87
C GLU A 54 -13.61 -13.93 22.04
N LEU A 55 -14.68 -14.37 22.69
CA LEU A 55 -15.72 -15.18 22.07
C LEU A 55 -16.75 -14.31 21.37
N VAL A 56 -16.73 -14.33 20.03
CA VAL A 56 -17.69 -13.61 19.18
C VAL A 56 -18.60 -14.60 18.46
N ASP A 57 -19.80 -14.14 18.10
CA ASP A 57 -20.72 -14.88 17.23
C ASP A 57 -20.54 -14.48 15.75
N GLY A 58 -21.39 -15.03 14.89
CA GLY A 58 -21.35 -14.75 13.45
C GLY A 58 -21.77 -13.33 13.08
N GLN A 59 -22.61 -12.67 13.89
CA GLN A 59 -23.07 -11.32 13.61
C GLN A 59 -21.96 -10.31 13.87
N VAL A 60 -21.34 -10.38 15.05
CA VAL A 60 -20.17 -9.54 15.39
C VAL A 60 -19.04 -9.77 14.40
N TRP A 61 -18.79 -11.02 14.00
CA TRP A 61 -17.80 -11.30 12.96
C TRP A 61 -18.11 -10.62 11.61
N ALA A 62 -19.38 -10.65 11.16
CA ALA A 62 -19.76 -10.03 9.89
C ALA A 62 -19.53 -8.51 9.90
N GLU A 63 -19.73 -7.87 11.04
CA GLU A 63 -19.41 -6.46 11.28
C GLU A 63 -17.90 -6.19 11.42
N LEU A 64 -17.09 -7.17 11.81
CA LEU A 64 -15.64 -6.98 11.91
C LEU A 64 -14.91 -7.29 10.59
N GLN A 65 -15.42 -8.23 9.78
CA GLN A 65 -14.68 -8.77 8.64
C GLN A 65 -14.28 -7.69 7.61
N HIS A 66 -15.10 -6.65 7.43
CA HIS A 66 -14.87 -5.60 6.44
C HIS A 66 -13.73 -4.65 6.83
N LYS A 67 -13.30 -4.68 8.10
CA LYS A 67 -12.15 -3.90 8.60
C LYS A 67 -10.81 -4.57 8.31
N PHE A 68 -10.84 -5.80 7.83
CA PHE A 68 -9.64 -6.54 7.46
C PHE A 68 -9.37 -6.40 5.96
N THR A 69 -8.09 -6.27 5.62
CA THR A 69 -7.65 -6.23 4.23
C THR A 69 -6.52 -7.25 4.05
N ALA A 70 -6.69 -8.17 3.11
CA ALA A 70 -5.63 -9.10 2.72
C ALA A 70 -4.77 -8.50 1.61
N LEU A 71 -3.50 -8.28 1.92
CA LEU A 71 -2.54 -7.65 1.03
C LEU A 71 -1.34 -8.56 0.77
N CYS A 72 -0.74 -8.39 -0.40
CA CYS A 72 0.60 -8.89 -0.65
C CYS A 72 1.60 -8.07 0.18
N ARG A 73 2.79 -8.65 0.44
CA ARG A 73 3.84 -7.99 1.21
C ARG A 73 4.14 -6.56 0.74
N PHE A 74 4.22 -6.36 -0.57
CA PHE A 74 4.51 -5.05 -1.13
C PHE A 74 3.37 -4.05 -0.87
N CYS A 75 2.11 -4.46 -1.04
CA CYS A 75 0.97 -3.57 -0.81
C CYS A 75 0.77 -3.26 0.67
N SER A 76 1.04 -4.19 1.59
CA SER A 76 0.97 -3.92 3.03
C SER A 76 2.07 -2.97 3.49
N GLU A 77 3.30 -3.11 2.99
CA GLU A 77 4.41 -2.20 3.29
C GLU A 77 4.12 -0.76 2.84
N ILE A 78 3.49 -0.58 1.68
CA ILE A 78 3.09 0.73 1.17
C ILE A 78 1.88 1.29 1.92
N TYR A 79 0.87 0.47 2.21
CA TYR A 79 -0.35 0.92 2.87
C TYR A 79 -0.09 1.34 4.32
N CYS A 80 0.62 0.50 5.08
CA CYS A 80 0.84 0.72 6.52
C CYS A 80 2.00 1.67 6.84
N ASN A 81 2.83 2.05 5.85
CA ASN A 81 3.94 2.99 6.03
C ASN A 81 3.90 4.06 4.93
N SER A 82 2.73 4.67 4.77
CA SER A 82 2.43 5.68 3.75
C SER A 82 2.69 7.11 4.22
N ASP A 83 3.33 7.31 5.38
CA ASP A 83 3.82 8.63 5.80
C ASP A 83 4.80 9.14 4.73
N THR A 84 4.23 9.87 3.77
CA THR A 84 4.91 10.40 2.60
C THR A 84 4.48 11.85 2.51
N GLY A 85 5.49 12.73 2.50
CA GLY A 85 5.26 14.17 2.52
C GLY A 85 5.17 14.77 1.11
N TYR A 86 5.87 14.16 0.14
CA TYR A 86 6.09 14.75 -1.17
C TYR A 86 5.33 14.02 -2.29
N PHE A 87 5.16 12.70 -2.20
CA PHE A 87 4.52 11.92 -3.27
C PHE A 87 3.29 11.16 -2.77
N ASP A 88 2.18 11.22 -3.51
CA ASP A 88 1.04 10.33 -3.32
C ASP A 88 1.36 8.94 -3.89
N ILE A 89 2.15 8.19 -3.12
CA ILE A 89 2.63 6.86 -3.51
C ILE A 89 1.47 5.88 -3.71
N MET A 90 0.39 6.02 -2.94
CA MET A 90 -0.74 5.10 -3.01
C MET A 90 -1.51 5.27 -4.32
N SER A 91 -1.89 6.50 -4.64
CA SER A 91 -2.62 6.80 -5.88
C SER A 91 -1.74 6.55 -7.10
N PHE A 92 -0.46 6.93 -7.05
CA PHE A 92 0.49 6.63 -8.12
C PHE A 92 0.60 5.12 -8.39
N LYS A 93 0.71 4.29 -7.35
CA LYS A 93 0.73 2.84 -7.48
C LYS A 93 -0.56 2.31 -8.13
N GLN A 94 -1.72 2.84 -7.73
CA GLN A 94 -3.00 2.43 -8.31
C GLN A 94 -3.09 2.81 -9.79
N TYR A 95 -2.69 4.03 -10.15
CA TYR A 95 -2.57 4.48 -11.52
C TYR A 95 -1.69 3.53 -12.34
N LEU A 96 -0.50 3.21 -11.86
CA LEU A 96 0.40 2.30 -12.58
C LEU A 96 -0.21 0.91 -12.82
N PHE A 97 -0.99 0.38 -11.87
CA PHE A 97 -1.63 -0.93 -12.04
C PHE A 97 -2.88 -0.91 -12.94
N LYS A 98 -3.63 0.19 -12.97
CA LYS A 98 -4.93 0.26 -13.64
C LYS A 98 -4.85 0.89 -15.02
N GLU A 99 -4.01 1.91 -15.17
CA GLU A 99 -3.95 2.78 -16.35
C GLU A 99 -2.73 2.50 -17.23
N THR A 100 -1.90 1.51 -16.86
CA THR A 100 -0.70 1.17 -17.63
C THR A 100 -0.55 -0.35 -17.77
N GLU A 101 0.10 -0.81 -18.84
CA GLU A 101 0.39 -2.24 -19.08
C GLU A 101 1.67 -2.71 -18.37
N MET A 102 2.13 -1.99 -17.33
CA MET A 102 3.38 -2.32 -16.67
C MET A 102 3.30 -3.60 -15.85
N SER A 103 4.38 -4.38 -15.87
CA SER A 103 4.51 -5.55 -15.01
C SER A 103 4.54 -5.17 -13.52
N HIS A 104 4.07 -6.06 -12.64
CA HIS A 104 4.17 -5.86 -11.18
C HIS A 104 5.59 -5.54 -10.69
N SER A 105 6.62 -6.09 -11.34
CA SER A 105 8.02 -5.82 -10.99
C SER A 105 8.41 -4.37 -11.32
N THR A 106 8.04 -3.89 -12.51
CA THR A 106 8.28 -2.51 -12.95
C THR A 106 7.53 -1.51 -12.07
N VAL A 107 6.25 -1.78 -11.77
CA VAL A 107 5.46 -0.94 -10.85
C VAL A 107 6.12 -0.86 -9.48
N ARG A 108 6.58 -1.99 -8.94
CA ARG A 108 7.30 -2.04 -7.67
C ARG A 108 8.57 -1.19 -7.70
N GLU A 109 9.35 -1.27 -8.77
CA GLU A 109 10.57 -0.48 -8.90
C GLU A 109 10.30 1.02 -8.85
N TYR A 110 9.32 1.51 -9.63
CA TYR A 110 9.00 2.94 -9.64
C TYR A 110 8.47 3.44 -8.30
N VAL A 111 7.57 2.69 -7.68
CA VAL A 111 7.03 3.04 -6.36
C VAL A 111 8.13 3.06 -5.29
N VAL A 112 9.02 2.07 -5.28
CA VAL A 112 10.14 2.03 -4.32
C VAL A 112 11.11 3.18 -4.55
N ARG A 113 11.39 3.54 -5.81
CA ARG A 113 12.25 4.67 -6.16
C ARG A 113 11.67 6.00 -5.69
N LEU A 114 10.38 6.25 -5.92
CA LEU A 114 9.73 7.47 -5.42
C LEU A 114 9.68 7.51 -3.90
N ARG A 115 9.41 6.38 -3.23
CA ARG A 115 9.43 6.33 -1.76
C ARG A 115 10.81 6.67 -1.18
N ARG A 116 11.87 6.11 -1.76
CA ARG A 116 13.25 6.47 -1.37
C ARG A 116 13.56 7.93 -1.64
N LEU A 117 13.03 8.47 -2.74
CA LEU A 117 13.18 9.88 -3.05
C LEU A 117 12.42 10.75 -2.04
N ASP A 118 11.22 10.35 -1.60
CA ASP A 118 10.46 11.01 -0.53
C ASP A 118 11.28 11.08 0.77
N GLU A 119 11.92 9.96 1.15
CA GLU A 119 12.81 9.86 2.31
C GLU A 119 14.00 10.83 2.17
N LEU A 120 14.67 10.87 1.00
CA LEU A 120 15.77 11.80 0.74
C LEU A 120 15.32 13.26 0.81
N LEU A 121 14.20 13.62 0.17
CA LEU A 121 13.63 14.97 0.19
C LEU A 121 13.29 15.40 1.62
N SER A 122 12.75 14.48 2.43
CA SER A 122 12.46 14.69 3.85
C SER A 122 13.74 14.98 4.64
N GLU A 123 14.79 14.17 4.46
CA GLU A 123 16.09 14.36 5.13
C GLU A 123 16.74 15.70 4.75
N MET A 124 16.55 16.16 3.51
CA MET A 124 17.07 17.45 3.03
C MET A 124 16.18 18.64 3.39
N GLN A 125 15.01 18.42 4.00
CA GLN A 125 14.01 19.45 4.28
C GLN A 125 13.65 20.25 3.01
N PHE A 126 13.39 19.55 1.91
CA PHE A 126 13.03 20.17 0.64
C PHE A 126 11.72 20.99 0.79
N PRO A 127 11.64 22.23 0.26
CA PRO A 127 10.43 23.03 0.42
C PRO A 127 9.25 22.44 -0.36
N LEU A 128 8.14 22.09 0.32
CA LEU A 128 6.92 21.59 -0.35
C LEU A 128 6.33 22.60 -1.36
N ALA A 129 6.54 23.91 -1.14
CA ALA A 129 6.12 24.95 -2.07
C ALA A 129 6.88 24.91 -3.41
N GLU A 130 8.01 24.20 -3.47
CA GLU A 130 8.87 24.05 -4.65
C GLU A 130 8.78 22.65 -5.26
N LEU A 131 7.73 21.89 -4.92
CA LEU A 131 7.51 20.52 -5.38
C LEU A 131 7.14 20.46 -6.87
N GLU A 132 8.10 20.80 -7.72
CA GLU A 132 8.07 20.67 -9.16
C GLU A 132 9.10 19.62 -9.57
N VAL A 133 8.74 18.77 -10.54
CA VAL A 133 9.58 17.64 -10.95
C VAL A 133 10.93 18.12 -11.47
N GLU A 134 10.98 19.24 -12.18
CA GLU A 134 12.19 19.88 -12.70
C GLU A 134 13.12 20.36 -11.58
N LYS A 135 12.57 20.93 -10.50
CA LYS A 135 13.35 21.39 -9.35
C LYS A 135 13.94 20.23 -8.57
N ILE A 136 13.15 19.16 -8.36
CA ILE A 136 13.65 17.92 -7.77
C ILE A 136 14.77 17.33 -8.63
N GLN A 137 14.58 17.27 -9.95
CA GLN A 137 15.58 16.76 -10.89
C GLN A 137 16.89 17.53 -10.78
N ALA A 138 16.84 18.87 -10.84
CA ALA A 138 18.02 19.72 -10.73
C ALA A 138 18.77 19.49 -9.40
N GLN A 139 18.06 19.49 -8.27
CA GLN A 139 18.69 19.28 -6.97
C GLN A 139 19.26 17.87 -6.79
N MET A 140 18.61 16.85 -7.37
CA MET A 140 19.09 15.47 -7.25
C MET A 140 20.29 15.21 -8.13
N GLN A 141 20.36 15.81 -9.32
CA GLN A 141 21.48 15.67 -10.24
C GLN A 141 22.81 16.10 -9.60
N ASP A 142 22.79 17.18 -8.81
CA ASP A 142 23.99 17.68 -8.11
C ASP A 142 24.45 16.78 -6.95
N LYS A 143 23.56 15.91 -6.43
CA LYS A 143 23.78 15.16 -5.19
C LYS A 143 24.12 13.68 -5.40
N MET A 144 24.04 13.16 -6.60
CA MET A 144 24.31 11.74 -6.87
C MET A 144 24.93 11.52 -8.24
N THR A 145 25.45 10.30 -8.46
CA THR A 145 26.01 9.94 -9.77
C THR A 145 24.93 9.91 -10.85
N ASP A 146 25.30 10.16 -12.11
CA ASP A 146 24.37 10.08 -13.26
C ASP A 146 23.62 8.75 -13.32
N SER A 147 24.30 7.65 -12.97
CA SER A 147 23.71 6.31 -12.93
C SER A 147 22.65 6.16 -11.83
N ALA A 148 22.89 6.72 -10.65
CA ALA A 148 21.93 6.72 -9.55
C ALA A 148 20.74 7.63 -9.88
N PHE A 149 21.02 8.84 -10.40
CA PHE A 149 20.01 9.82 -10.78
C PHE A 149 19.08 9.29 -11.87
N SER A 150 19.63 8.66 -12.92
CA SER A 150 18.86 8.08 -14.02
C SER A 150 17.75 7.13 -13.53
N ASN A 151 18.04 6.34 -12.48
CA ASN A 151 17.04 5.43 -11.91
C ASN A 151 15.85 6.18 -11.30
N TYR A 152 16.09 7.23 -10.51
CA TYR A 152 15.04 8.04 -9.89
C TYR A 152 14.31 8.91 -10.91
N ASN A 153 15.03 9.46 -11.88
CA ASN A 153 14.48 10.34 -12.92
C ASN A 153 13.40 9.64 -13.76
N ILE A 154 13.59 8.36 -14.10
CA ILE A 154 12.56 7.59 -14.81
C ILE A 154 11.28 7.47 -13.97
N ALA A 155 11.40 7.25 -12.66
CA ALA A 155 10.26 7.16 -11.77
C ALA A 155 9.55 8.53 -11.60
N LEU A 156 10.32 9.63 -11.50
CA LEU A 156 9.80 10.99 -11.45
C LEU A 156 9.01 11.37 -12.71
N ARG A 157 9.54 11.08 -13.90
CA ARG A 157 8.80 11.31 -15.16
C ARG A 157 7.51 10.50 -15.24
N LYS A 158 7.49 9.30 -14.66
CA LYS A 158 6.24 8.53 -14.55
C LYS A 158 5.27 9.13 -13.54
N TYR A 159 5.76 9.70 -12.45
CA TYR A 159 4.93 10.45 -11.51
C TYR A 159 4.33 11.70 -12.15
N GLU A 160 5.09 12.43 -12.96
CA GLU A 160 4.60 13.58 -13.74
C GLU A 160 3.45 13.18 -14.68
N GLN A 161 3.57 12.05 -15.37
CA GLN A 161 2.47 11.50 -16.19
C GLN A 161 1.22 11.18 -15.36
N PHE A 162 1.41 10.66 -14.15
CA PHE A 162 0.32 10.43 -13.20
C PHE A 162 -0.35 11.74 -12.78
N LEU A 163 0.41 12.80 -12.49
CA LEU A 163 -0.15 14.11 -12.13
C LEU A 163 -0.98 14.70 -13.29
N GLY A 164 -0.49 14.59 -14.53
CA GLY A 164 -1.25 15.00 -15.71
C GLY A 164 -2.55 14.21 -15.86
N TRP A 165 -2.48 12.88 -15.76
CA TRP A 165 -3.66 12.01 -15.79
C TRP A 165 -4.66 12.37 -14.67
N GLN A 166 -4.17 12.64 -13.45
CA GLN A 166 -5.02 12.98 -12.32
C GLN A 166 -5.73 14.32 -12.54
N ALA A 167 -5.04 15.31 -13.10
CA ALA A 167 -5.64 16.60 -13.45
C ALA A 167 -6.77 16.45 -14.48
N ASP A 168 -6.57 15.62 -15.51
CA ASP A 168 -7.57 15.37 -16.56
C ASP A 168 -8.81 14.62 -16.06
N HIS A 169 -8.71 13.85 -14.97
CA HIS A 169 -9.79 13.02 -14.43
C HIS A 169 -10.41 13.57 -13.14
N SER A 170 -9.91 14.71 -12.63
CA SER A 170 -10.45 15.40 -11.46
C SER A 170 -11.31 16.62 -11.82
N ALA A 171 -11.52 16.87 -13.12
CA ALA A 171 -12.40 17.91 -13.68
C ALA A 171 -13.75 17.32 -14.11
#